data_AF-A0A7C7P0D7-F1
#
_entry.id   AF-A0A7C7P0D7-F1
#
_cell.length_a   1.000
_cell.length_b   1.000
_cell.length_c   1.000
_cell.angle_alpha   90.00
_cell.angle_beta   90.00
_cell.angle_gamma   90.00
#
_symmetry.space_group_name_H-M   'P 1'
#
loop_
_entity.id
_entity.type
_entity.pdbx_description
1 polymer ?
#
loop_
_entity_poly.entity_id
_entity_poly.type
_entity_poly.pdbx_seq_one_letter_code
_entity_poly.pdbx_strand_id
1 'polypeptide(L)'
;MKLKFTLIIALFSLGFSFAQEVTLDNQMYQVDNKTIRSNGEDVTNILNEEQQQKIFDLAAAKRNELKQIELEHKASEKAKKQAEKQSKQLKNLGKKQKKTRKALKKKENVIAKKAKAEKQLAKAEKEAKKAQSKYEKLNKKGKLSVEDEAKWLKKIEKLNDKVAKAEKKLKKL
;
A
#
# COMPACT_ATOMS: atom_id res chain seq x y z
N MET A 1 -8.55 12.65 -21.58
CA MET A 1 -9.46 13.76 -21.92
C MET A 1 -9.10 14.93 -21.01
N LYS A 2 -8.72 16.05 -21.62
CA LYS A 2 -8.13 17.23 -20.96
C LYS A 2 -9.26 18.14 -20.49
N LEU A 3 -9.63 18.12 -19.21
CA LEU A 3 -10.43 19.21 -18.63
C LEU A 3 -9.49 20.37 -18.28
N LYS A 4 -9.43 21.34 -19.18
CA LYS A 4 -8.87 22.67 -18.91
C LYS A 4 -9.85 23.37 -17.96
N PHE A 5 -9.61 23.31 -16.65
CA PHE A 5 -10.34 24.16 -15.72
C PHE A 5 -9.79 25.57 -15.84
N THR A 6 -10.68 26.43 -16.30
CA THR A 6 -10.51 27.80 -16.72
C THR A 6 -9.88 28.65 -15.62
N LEU A 7 -8.74 29.23 -16.00
CA LEU A 7 -8.03 30.34 -15.39
C LEU A 7 -8.93 31.59 -15.36
N ILE A 8 -9.67 31.83 -14.27
CA ILE A 8 -10.30 33.14 -13.96
C ILE A 8 -10.18 33.42 -12.44
N ILE A 9 -8.98 33.32 -11.87
CA ILE A 9 -8.69 33.82 -10.51
C ILE A 9 -7.30 34.49 -10.50
N ALA A 10 -6.98 35.27 -11.52
CA ALA A 10 -5.67 35.92 -11.64
C ALA A 10 -5.74 37.36 -12.18
N LEU A 11 -6.85 38.07 -11.92
CA LEU A 11 -7.02 39.47 -12.33
C LEU A 11 -7.60 40.39 -11.23
N PHE A 12 -7.29 40.12 -9.97
CA PHE A 12 -7.59 41.05 -8.86
C PHE A 12 -6.38 41.26 -7.93
N SER A 13 -5.17 41.25 -8.49
CA SER A 13 -3.93 41.60 -7.80
C SER A 13 -3.45 43.03 -8.12
N LEU A 14 -4.38 43.95 -8.36
CA LEU A 14 -4.12 45.38 -8.49
C LEU A 14 -4.76 46.10 -7.29
N GLY A 15 -4.00 46.23 -6.20
CA GLY A 15 -4.06 47.36 -5.27
C GLY A 15 -5.40 47.82 -4.64
N PHE A 16 -6.45 47.00 -4.59
CA PHE A 16 -7.70 47.42 -3.95
C PHE A 16 -7.62 47.24 -2.43
N SER A 17 -7.81 48.36 -1.71
CA SER A 17 -8.09 48.39 -0.27
C SER A 17 -9.11 47.33 0.11
N PHE A 18 -8.99 46.76 1.30
CA PHE A 18 -9.77 45.65 1.86
C PHE A 18 -11.27 45.94 2.08
N ALA A 19 -11.88 46.78 1.25
CA ALA A 19 -13.29 47.13 1.33
C ALA A 19 -14.15 46.01 0.73
N GLN A 20 -15.22 45.68 1.44
CA GLN A 20 -16.12 44.59 1.09
C GLN A 20 -17.26 45.08 0.19
N GLU A 21 -17.42 44.47 -0.97
CA GLU A 21 -18.44 44.88 -1.95
C GLU A 21 -19.82 44.26 -1.67
N VAL A 22 -20.83 45.12 -1.55
CA VAL A 22 -22.24 44.74 -1.36
C VAL A 22 -23.13 45.51 -2.33
N THR A 23 -24.26 44.92 -2.70
CA THR A 23 -25.21 45.51 -3.64
C THR A 23 -26.52 45.77 -2.91
N LEU A 24 -27.01 47.02 -2.97
CA LEU A 24 -28.32 47.42 -2.49
C LEU A 24 -28.98 48.25 -3.60
N ASP A 25 -30.21 47.92 -3.96
CA ASP A 25 -31.00 48.65 -4.98
C ASP A 25 -30.24 48.88 -6.30
N ASN A 26 -29.58 47.82 -6.81
CA ASN A 26 -28.73 47.83 -8.02
C ASN A 26 -27.50 48.75 -7.97
N GLN A 27 -27.19 49.35 -6.82
CA GLN A 27 -25.97 50.13 -6.61
C GLN A 27 -24.94 49.31 -5.82
N MET A 28 -23.68 49.37 -6.25
CA MET A 28 -22.57 48.73 -5.55
C MET A 28 -21.95 49.69 -4.53
N TYR A 29 -21.75 49.17 -3.33
CA TYR A 29 -21.13 49.87 -2.22
C TYR A 29 -19.92 49.08 -1.73
N GLN A 30 -18.83 49.80 -1.42
CA GLN A 30 -17.61 49.29 -0.83
C GLN A 30 -17.61 49.64 0.66
N VAL A 31 -17.64 48.62 1.52
CA VAL A 31 -17.76 48.77 2.97
C VAL A 31 -16.41 48.51 3.63
N ASP A 32 -15.86 49.53 4.29
CA ASP A 32 -14.65 49.41 5.09
C ASP A 32 -14.92 49.90 6.53
N ASN A 33 -15.01 48.93 7.44
CA ASN A 33 -15.29 49.13 8.85
C ASN A 33 -16.58 49.93 9.13
N LYS A 34 -16.48 51.27 9.19
CA LYS A 34 -17.60 52.21 9.41
C LYS A 34 -17.89 53.13 8.21
N THR A 35 -17.16 52.97 7.12
CA THR A 35 -17.27 53.83 5.93
C THR A 35 -17.97 53.06 4.82
N ILE A 36 -18.95 53.69 4.19
CA ILE A 36 -19.61 53.20 3.00
C ILE A 36 -19.17 54.09 1.83
N ARG A 37 -18.51 53.48 0.84
CA ARG A 37 -18.09 54.18 -0.38
C ARG A 37 -18.88 53.72 -1.59
N SER A 38 -19.20 54.63 -2.50
CA SER A 38 -19.74 54.30 -3.82
C SER A 38 -18.88 54.97 -4.88
N ASN A 39 -18.43 54.22 -5.89
CA ASN A 39 -17.51 54.71 -6.94
C ASN A 39 -16.24 55.42 -6.40
N GLY A 40 -15.78 55.07 -5.20
CA GLY A 40 -14.61 55.67 -4.55
C GLY A 40 -14.89 56.88 -3.67
N GLU A 41 -16.11 57.44 -3.68
CA GLU A 41 -16.52 58.55 -2.83
C GLU A 41 -17.17 58.06 -1.53
N ASP A 42 -16.91 58.75 -0.41
CA ASP A 42 -17.52 58.45 0.88
C ASP A 42 -18.96 58.99 0.91
N VAL A 43 -19.91 58.06 0.91
CA VAL A 43 -21.35 58.36 0.92
C VAL A 43 -21.98 58.07 2.27
N THR A 44 -21.18 57.80 3.31
CA THR A 44 -21.67 57.40 4.64
C THR A 44 -22.68 58.41 5.15
N ASN A 45 -22.32 59.70 5.25
CA ASN A 45 -23.20 60.75 5.79
C ASN A 45 -24.35 61.17 4.85
N ILE A 46 -24.38 60.67 3.61
CA ILE A 46 -25.39 60.99 2.59
C ILE A 46 -26.55 59.97 2.67
N LEU A 47 -26.24 58.73 3.05
CA LEU A 47 -27.21 57.65 3.22
C LEU A 47 -28.01 57.84 4.51
N ASN A 48 -29.29 57.44 4.48
CA ASN A 48 -30.10 57.41 5.70
C ASN A 48 -29.68 56.24 6.61
N GLU A 49 -30.04 56.33 7.90
CA GLU A 49 -29.64 55.33 8.91
C GLU A 49 -30.09 53.91 8.54
N GLU A 50 -31.28 53.75 7.94
CA GLU A 50 -31.80 52.45 7.51
C GLU A 50 -30.99 51.83 6.36
N GLN A 51 -30.56 52.63 5.38
CA GLN A 51 -29.75 52.20 4.24
C GLN A 51 -28.34 51.86 4.70
N GLN A 52 -27.74 52.66 5.57
CA GLN A 52 -26.45 52.36 6.17
C GLN A 52 -26.49 51.02 6.90
N GLN A 53 -27.51 50.80 7.74
CA GLN A 53 -27.68 49.57 8.50
C GLN A 53 -27.81 48.36 7.57
N LYS A 54 -28.66 48.44 6.52
CA LYS A 54 -28.79 47.37 5.51
C LYS A 54 -27.48 47.05 4.81
N ILE A 55 -26.69 48.07 4.43
CA ILE A 55 -25.41 47.90 3.76
C ILE A 55 -24.39 47.21 4.68
N PHE A 56 -24.32 47.61 5.96
CA PHE A 56 -23.46 46.96 6.94
C PHE A 56 -23.88 45.52 7.24
N ASP A 57 -25.19 45.26 7.35
CA ASP A 57 -25.72 43.90 7.59
C ASP A 57 -25.42 42.97 6.40
N LEU A 58 -25.57 43.45 5.16
CA LEU A 58 -25.18 42.71 3.97
C LEU A 58 -23.68 42.41 3.94
N ALA A 59 -22.84 43.35 4.35
CA ALA A 59 -21.39 43.15 4.42
C ALA A 59 -21.03 42.12 5.50
N ALA A 60 -21.63 42.24 6.68
CA ALA A 60 -21.47 41.27 7.77
C ALA A 60 -21.89 39.85 7.34
N ALA A 61 -23.03 39.71 6.67
CA ALA A 61 -23.54 38.44 6.15
C ALA A 61 -22.55 37.80 5.16
N LYS A 62 -22.14 38.54 4.12
CA LYS A 62 -21.14 38.05 3.14
C LYS A 62 -19.81 37.67 3.79
N ARG A 63 -19.37 38.40 4.82
CA ARG A 63 -18.10 38.11 5.51
C ARG A 63 -18.19 36.80 6.27
N ASN A 64 -19.31 36.58 6.94
CA ASN A 64 -19.57 35.35 7.66
C ASN A 64 -19.66 34.16 6.70
N GLU A 65 -20.34 34.32 5.56
CA GLU A 65 -20.41 33.30 4.51
C GLU A 65 -19.01 32.93 3.99
N LEU A 66 -18.18 33.92 3.64
CA LEU A 66 -16.82 33.68 3.17
C LEU A 66 -15.95 32.97 4.23
N LYS A 67 -16.09 33.35 5.51
CA LYS A 67 -15.39 32.66 6.61
C LYS A 67 -15.84 31.21 6.75
N GLN A 68 -17.13 30.93 6.60
CA GLN A 68 -17.64 29.55 6.63
C GLN A 68 -17.09 28.74 5.46
N ILE A 69 -17.12 29.28 4.25
CA ILE A 69 -16.54 28.64 3.05
C ILE A 69 -15.05 28.36 3.25
N GLU A 70 -14.29 29.30 3.82
CA GLU A 70 -12.87 29.11 4.09
C GLU A 70 -12.62 28.01 5.14
N LEU A 71 -13.42 27.98 6.21
CA LEU A 71 -13.34 26.94 7.24
C LEU A 71 -13.69 25.57 6.67
N GLU A 72 -14.75 25.45 5.88
CA GLU A 72 -15.15 24.23 5.18
C GLU A 72 -14.07 23.77 4.20
N HIS A 73 -13.48 24.69 3.43
CA HIS A 73 -12.39 24.38 2.51
C HIS A 73 -11.16 23.87 3.27
N LYS A 74 -10.76 24.54 4.37
CA LYS A 74 -9.66 24.08 5.23
C LYS A 74 -9.93 22.72 5.87
N ALA A 75 -11.17 22.47 6.30
CA ALA A 75 -11.57 21.18 6.86
C ALA A 75 -11.53 20.08 5.79
N SER A 76 -12.05 20.35 4.60
CA SER A 76 -12.03 19.43 3.45
C SER A 76 -10.60 19.09 3.01
N GLU A 77 -9.71 20.09 2.93
CA GLU A 77 -8.30 19.87 2.60
C GLU A 77 -7.56 19.04 3.66
N LYS A 78 -7.84 19.29 4.95
CA LYS A 78 -7.30 18.46 6.04
C LYS A 78 -7.81 17.03 5.94
N ALA A 79 -9.10 16.83 5.70
CA ALA A 79 -9.71 15.51 5.55
C ALA A 79 -9.11 14.74 4.36
N LYS A 80 -8.96 15.39 3.19
CA LYS A 80 -8.31 14.80 2.01
C LYS A 80 -6.86 14.38 2.29
N LYS A 81 -6.07 15.25 2.94
CA LYS A 81 -4.68 14.93 3.31
C LYS A 81 -4.60 13.76 4.29
N GLN A 82 -5.53 13.67 5.23
CA GLN A 82 -5.58 12.57 6.18
C GLN A 82 -5.98 11.25 5.51
N ALA A 83 -7.00 11.27 4.65
CA ALA A 83 -7.42 10.12 3.86
C ALA A 83 -6.29 9.63 2.93
N GLU A 84 -5.54 10.53 2.29
CA GLU A 84 -4.40 10.17 1.45
C GLU A 84 -3.27 9.51 2.26
N LYS A 85 -2.95 10.06 3.45
CA LYS A 85 -1.97 9.46 4.37
C LYS A 85 -2.39 8.06 4.80
N GLN A 86 -3.66 7.88 5.20
CA GLN A 86 -4.20 6.57 5.58
C GLN A 86 -4.16 5.58 4.42
N SER A 87 -4.55 6.00 3.21
CA SER A 87 -4.48 5.16 2.01
C SER A 87 -3.05 4.72 1.69
N LYS A 88 -2.07 5.64 1.79
CA LYS A 88 -0.64 5.31 1.62
C LYS A 88 -0.15 4.32 2.68
N GLN A 89 -0.54 4.52 3.94
CA GLN A 89 -0.19 3.61 5.04
C GLN A 89 -0.77 2.20 4.82
N LEU A 90 -2.06 2.09 4.47
CA LEU A 90 -2.71 0.82 4.15
C LEU A 90 -2.06 0.11 2.96
N LYS A 91 -1.73 0.84 1.88
CA LYS A 91 -1.00 0.28 0.74
C LYS A 91 0.38 -0.25 1.14
N ASN A 92 1.09 0.48 1.99
CA ASN A 92 2.41 0.06 2.47
C ASN A 92 2.33 -1.17 3.39
N LEU A 93 1.33 -1.21 4.29
CA LEU A 93 1.05 -2.38 5.13
C LEU A 93 0.71 -3.61 4.28
N GLY A 94 -0.17 -3.47 3.29
CA GLY A 94 -0.52 -4.55 2.35
C GLY A 94 0.70 -5.06 1.56
N LYS A 95 1.59 -4.16 1.11
CA LYS A 95 2.86 -4.54 0.46
C LYS A 95 3.78 -5.31 1.42
N LYS A 96 3.94 -4.85 2.67
CA LYS A 96 4.74 -5.53 3.69
C LYS A 96 4.18 -6.92 3.98
N GLN A 97 2.89 -7.03 4.25
CA GLN A 97 2.21 -8.31 4.49
C GLN A 97 2.39 -9.29 3.32
N LYS A 98 2.25 -8.82 2.07
CA LYS A 98 2.47 -9.64 0.87
C LYS A 98 3.91 -10.13 0.75
N LYS A 99 4.92 -9.30 1.08
CA LYS A 99 6.33 -9.69 1.11
C LYS A 99 6.58 -10.75 2.18
N THR A 100 6.07 -10.54 3.40
CA THR A 100 6.20 -11.49 4.51
C THR A 100 5.55 -12.83 4.17
N ARG A 101 4.32 -12.83 3.65
CA ARG A 101 3.62 -14.05 3.22
C ARG A 101 4.39 -14.82 2.14
N LYS A 102 4.97 -14.13 1.16
CA LYS A 102 5.82 -14.76 0.14
C LYS A 102 7.09 -15.36 0.74
N ALA A 103 7.72 -14.68 1.69
CA ALA A 103 8.92 -15.18 2.37
C ALA A 103 8.59 -16.43 3.22
N LEU A 104 7.50 -16.40 3.98
CA LEU A 104 7.02 -17.55 4.75
C LEU A 104 6.72 -18.74 3.84
N LYS A 105 5.95 -18.54 2.75
CA LYS A 105 5.66 -19.61 1.80
C LYS A 105 6.92 -20.20 1.16
N LYS A 106 7.93 -19.38 0.87
CA LYS A 106 9.23 -19.89 0.39
C LYS A 106 9.93 -20.74 1.44
N LYS A 107 9.98 -20.30 2.70
CA LYS A 107 10.56 -21.07 3.80
C LYS A 107 9.82 -22.40 4.03
N GLU A 108 8.49 -22.38 4.08
CA GLU A 108 7.66 -23.58 4.19
C GLU A 108 7.93 -24.57 3.04
N ASN A 109 8.01 -24.06 1.81
CA ASN A 109 8.32 -24.91 0.65
C ASN A 109 9.73 -25.54 0.75
N VAL A 110 10.72 -24.81 1.27
CA VAL A 110 12.07 -25.35 1.49
C VAL A 110 12.04 -26.43 2.57
N ILE A 111 11.38 -26.18 3.70
CA ILE A 111 11.22 -27.16 4.77
C ILE A 111 10.50 -28.42 4.25
N ALA A 112 9.41 -28.25 3.51
CA ALA A 112 8.67 -29.37 2.92
C ALA A 112 9.52 -30.16 1.91
N LYS A 113 10.36 -29.49 1.11
CA LYS A 113 11.29 -30.16 0.18
C LYS A 113 12.38 -30.93 0.94
N LYS A 114 12.95 -30.35 2.00
CA LYS A 114 13.94 -31.02 2.86
C LYS A 114 13.35 -32.25 3.53
N ALA A 115 12.20 -32.13 4.17
CA ALA A 115 11.50 -33.25 4.80
C ALA A 115 11.18 -34.37 3.81
N LYS A 116 10.80 -34.04 2.57
CA LYS A 116 10.59 -35.04 1.50
C LYS A 116 11.92 -35.71 1.08
N ALA A 117 13.00 -34.95 0.97
CA ALA A 117 14.31 -35.48 0.60
C ALA A 117 14.90 -36.37 1.71
N GLU A 118 14.76 -35.99 2.98
CA GLU A 118 15.14 -36.81 4.15
C GLU A 118 14.36 -38.14 4.17
N LYS A 119 13.04 -38.11 3.94
CA LYS A 119 12.24 -39.33 3.82
C LYS A 119 12.68 -40.23 2.67
N GLN A 120 13.07 -39.64 1.54
CA GLN A 120 13.59 -40.39 0.39
C GLN A 120 14.93 -41.05 0.70
N LEU A 121 15.83 -40.31 1.35
CA LEU A 121 17.13 -40.83 1.80
C LEU A 121 16.96 -41.98 2.78
N ALA A 122 16.18 -41.78 3.85
CA ALA A 122 15.92 -42.82 4.86
C ALA A 122 15.32 -44.09 4.25
N LYS A 123 14.45 -43.96 3.24
CA LYS A 123 13.89 -45.12 2.52
C LYS A 123 14.98 -45.84 1.71
N ALA A 124 15.82 -45.11 0.98
CA ALA A 124 16.91 -45.68 0.20
C ALA A 124 17.94 -46.40 1.08
N GLU A 125 18.34 -45.78 2.20
CA GLU A 125 19.25 -46.39 3.18
C GLU A 125 18.68 -47.68 3.77
N LYS A 126 17.38 -47.67 4.12
CA LYS A 126 16.69 -48.86 4.64
C LYS A 126 16.65 -49.99 3.61
N GLU A 127 16.44 -49.68 2.33
CA GLU A 127 16.46 -50.68 1.25
C GLU A 127 17.86 -51.24 1.02
N ALA A 128 18.88 -50.38 0.97
CA ALA A 128 20.28 -50.78 0.83
C ALA A 128 20.72 -51.68 2.00
N LYS A 129 20.47 -51.27 3.25
CA LYS A 129 20.80 -52.02 4.46
C LYS A 129 20.10 -53.39 4.51
N LYS A 130 18.83 -53.45 4.09
CA LYS A 130 18.09 -54.73 4.00
C LYS A 130 18.69 -55.65 2.95
N ALA A 131 19.06 -55.13 1.78
CA ALA A 131 19.68 -55.92 0.73
C ALA A 131 21.06 -56.44 1.16
N GLN A 132 21.88 -55.58 1.75
CA GLN A 132 23.20 -55.93 2.28
C GLN A 132 23.09 -57.00 3.37
N SER A 133 22.20 -56.82 4.35
CA SER A 133 21.99 -57.82 5.41
C SER A 133 21.49 -59.17 4.87
N LYS A 134 20.64 -59.17 3.84
CA LYS A 134 20.17 -60.41 3.22
C LYS A 134 21.28 -61.12 2.45
N TYR A 135 22.10 -60.37 1.69
CA TYR A 135 23.28 -60.90 1.02
C TYR A 135 24.26 -61.50 2.02
N GLU A 136 24.65 -60.77 3.08
CA GLU A 136 25.56 -61.26 4.12
C GLU A 136 25.05 -62.55 4.77
N LYS A 137 23.76 -62.65 5.06
CA LYS A 137 23.15 -63.87 5.64
C LYS A 137 23.18 -65.06 4.68
N LEU A 138 22.96 -64.84 3.39
CA LEU A 138 22.98 -65.91 2.40
C LEU A 138 24.42 -66.35 2.09
N ASN A 139 25.35 -65.39 2.02
CA ASN A 139 26.77 -65.64 1.79
C ASN A 139 27.38 -66.45 2.94
N LYS A 140 27.11 -66.05 4.20
CA LYS A 140 27.54 -66.80 5.40
C LYS A 140 26.99 -68.23 5.46
N LYS A 141 25.86 -68.50 4.82
CA LYS A 141 25.25 -69.84 4.77
C LYS A 141 25.75 -70.67 3.58
N GLY A 142 26.62 -70.15 2.73
CA GLY A 142 27.07 -70.81 1.50
C GLY A 142 25.94 -71.06 0.50
N LYS A 143 24.85 -70.27 0.58
CA LYS A 143 23.63 -70.45 -0.25
C LYS A 143 23.63 -69.59 -1.52
N LEU A 144 24.77 -69.05 -1.93
CA LEU A 144 24.90 -68.35 -3.21
C LEU A 144 25.73 -69.17 -4.18
N SER A 145 25.21 -69.31 -5.40
CA SER A 145 26.03 -69.62 -6.56
C SER A 145 26.85 -68.39 -6.97
N VAL A 146 27.91 -68.60 -7.75
CA VAL A 146 28.74 -67.51 -8.30
C VAL A 146 27.90 -66.51 -9.10
N GLU A 147 26.91 -67.00 -9.85
CA GLU A 147 26.02 -66.15 -10.64
C GLU A 147 25.05 -65.33 -9.76
N ASP A 148 24.52 -65.94 -8.71
CA ASP A 148 23.66 -65.24 -7.75
C ASP A 148 24.44 -64.17 -6.97
N GLU A 149 25.72 -64.42 -6.67
CA GLU A 149 26.58 -63.46 -6.00
C GLU A 149 26.77 -62.21 -6.85
N ALA A 150 27.07 -62.38 -8.14
CA ALA A 150 27.14 -61.27 -9.08
C ALA A 150 25.81 -60.48 -9.15
N LYS A 151 24.66 -61.18 -9.15
CA LYS A 151 23.32 -60.53 -9.14
C LYS A 151 23.09 -59.73 -7.86
N TRP A 152 23.48 -60.25 -6.70
CA TRP A 152 23.35 -59.56 -5.42
C TRP A 152 24.26 -58.34 -5.31
N LEU A 153 25.52 -58.46 -5.71
CA LEU A 153 26.47 -57.35 -5.72
C LEU A 153 25.98 -56.21 -6.63
N LYS A 154 25.54 -56.54 -7.85
CA LYS A 154 24.95 -55.56 -8.78
C LYS A 154 23.69 -54.90 -8.22
N LYS A 155 22.88 -55.62 -7.45
CA LYS A 155 21.70 -55.05 -6.78
C LYS A 155 22.08 -54.09 -5.66
N ILE A 156 23.07 -54.45 -4.85
CA ILE A 156 23.57 -53.61 -3.75
C ILE A 156 24.20 -52.34 -4.30
N GLU A 157 25.03 -52.44 -5.34
CA GLU A 157 25.62 -51.29 -6.05
C GLU A 157 24.53 -50.32 -6.53
N LYS A 158 23.50 -50.82 -7.24
CA LYS A 158 22.36 -50.00 -7.68
C LYS A 158 21.59 -49.34 -6.52
N LEU A 159 21.54 -49.96 -5.35
CA LEU A 159 20.87 -49.38 -4.17
C LEU A 159 21.75 -48.31 -3.51
N ASN A 160 23.07 -48.54 -3.42
CA ASN A 160 24.03 -47.56 -2.94
C ASN A 160 24.06 -46.31 -3.84
N ASP A 161 23.97 -46.49 -5.16
CA ASP A 161 23.81 -45.38 -6.11
C ASP A 161 22.56 -44.55 -5.84
N LYS A 162 21.45 -45.21 -5.47
CA LYS A 162 20.20 -44.50 -5.12
C LYS A 162 20.37 -43.72 -3.82
N VAL A 163 21.06 -44.27 -2.82
CA VAL A 163 21.39 -43.56 -1.57
C VAL A 163 22.25 -42.33 -1.89
N ALA A 164 23.34 -42.49 -2.63
CA ALA A 164 24.23 -41.39 -3.01
C ALA A 164 23.49 -40.29 -3.80
N LYS A 165 22.59 -40.66 -4.71
CA LYS A 165 21.73 -39.70 -5.43
C LYS A 165 20.77 -38.96 -4.49
N ALA A 166 20.18 -39.64 -3.51
CA ALA A 166 19.29 -39.04 -2.53
C ALA A 166 20.05 -38.08 -1.58
N GLU A 167 21.24 -38.46 -1.11
CA GLU A 167 22.11 -37.60 -0.30
C GLU A 167 22.52 -36.35 -1.07
N LYS A 168 22.96 -36.50 -2.33
CA LYS A 168 23.34 -35.37 -3.18
C LYS A 168 22.17 -34.42 -3.41
N LYS A 169 20.94 -34.95 -3.51
CA LYS A 169 19.73 -34.14 -3.64
C LYS A 169 19.43 -33.38 -2.35
N LEU A 170 19.60 -34.02 -1.18
CA LEU A 170 19.40 -33.37 0.12
C LEU A 170 20.44 -32.27 0.37
N LYS A 171 21.72 -32.52 0.05
CA LYS A 171 22.81 -31.54 0.19
C LYS A 171 22.64 -30.29 -0.70
N LYS A 172 21.91 -30.41 -1.81
CA LYS A 172 21.64 -29.31 -2.74
C LYS A 172 20.43 -28.44 -2.37
N LEU A 173 19.64 -28.81 -1.36
CA LEU A 173 18.40 -28.14 -0.93
C LEU A 173 18.63 -27.21 0.28
#